data_AF-A0A940M3A7-F1
#
_entry.id   AF-A0A940M3A7-F1
#
_cell.length_a   1.000
_cell.length_b   1.000
_cell.length_c   1.000
_cell.angle_alpha   90.00
_cell.angle_beta   90.00
_cell.angle_gamma   90.00
#
_symmetry.space_group_name_H-M   'P 1'
#
loop_
_entity.id
_entity.type
_entity.pdbx_description
1 polymer ?
#
loop_
_entity_poly.entity_id
_entity_poly.type
_entity_poly.pdbx_seq_one_letter_code
_entity_poly.pdbx_strand_id
1 'polypeptide(L)' 'VPVTLSIGVAELARGMETIEDWTGAADEALYRAKGDGRDCVRD' A
#
# COMPACT_ATOMS: atom_id res chain seq x y z
N VAL A 1 20.10 4.28 -15.14
CA VAL A 1 20.07 4.40 -13.66
C VAL A 1 19.16 3.30 -13.13
N PRO A 2 19.56 2.48 -12.16
CA PRO A 2 18.67 1.46 -11.58
C PRO A 2 17.55 2.12 -10.77
N VAL A 3 16.32 1.63 -10.92
CA VAL A 3 15.11 2.14 -10.24
C VAL A 3 14.28 0.95 -9.77
N THR A 4 13.71 1.06 -8.58
CA THR A 4 12.80 0.07 -8.00
C THR A 4 11.52 0.75 -7.51
N LEU A 5 10.50 -0.05 -7.20
CA LEU A 5 9.22 0.43 -6.67
C LEU A 5 8.96 -0.20 -5.30
N SER A 6 8.25 0.53 -4.46
CA SER A 6 7.58 -0.04 -3.28
C SER A 6 6.09 0.03 -3.54
N ILE A 7 5.36 -1.03 -3.18
CA ILE A 7 3.95 -1.18 -3.52
C ILE A 7 3.18 -1.55 -2.25
N GLY A 8 2.10 -0.82 -1.99
CA GLY A 8 1.09 -1.19 -1.02
C GLY A 8 -0.13 -1.74 -1.73
N VAL A 9 -0.71 -2.79 -1.19
CA VAL A 9 -1.92 -3.45 -1.72
C VAL A 9 -2.98 -3.41 -0.63
N ALA A 10 -4.24 -3.24 -1.02
CA ALA A 10 -5.37 -3.45 -0.13
C ALA A 10 -6.49 -4.11 -0.90
N GLU A 11 -7.25 -4.97 -0.22
CA GLU A 11 -8.47 -5.57 -0.77
C GLU A 11 -9.69 -4.73 -0.37
N LEU A 12 -10.67 -4.65 -1.27
CA LEU A 12 -11.95 -4.03 -0.94
C LEU A 12 -12.68 -4.93 0.07
N ALA A 13 -12.99 -4.35 1.24
CA ALA A 13 -13.59 -5.08 2.35
C ALA A 13 -14.94 -4.49 2.77
N ARG A 14 -15.74 -5.27 3.51
CA ARG A 14 -16.96 -4.76 4.14
C ARG A 14 -16.61 -3.66 5.14
N GLY A 15 -17.36 -2.56 5.12
CA GLY A 15 -17.12 -1.40 6.00
C GLY A 15 -16.22 -0.32 5.41
N MET A 16 -15.67 -0.53 4.20
CA MET A 16 -15.13 0.58 3.40
C MET A 16 -16.30 1.26 2.69
N GLU A 17 -16.62 2.48 3.09
CA GLU A 17 -17.78 3.23 2.58
C GLU A 17 -17.39 4.18 1.46
N THR A 18 -16.12 4.56 1.41
CA THR A 18 -15.56 5.51 0.46
C THR A 18 -14.36 4.92 -0.29
N ILE A 19 -14.00 5.54 -1.42
CA ILE A 19 -12.79 5.15 -2.15
C ILE A 19 -11.53 5.50 -1.35
N GLU A 20 -11.61 6.54 -0.52
CA GLU A 20 -10.57 6.97 0.39
C GLU A 20 -10.26 5.90 1.45
N ASP A 21 -11.26 5.14 1.92
CA ASP A 21 -11.02 4.03 2.86
C ASP A 21 -10.14 2.94 2.23
N TRP A 22 -10.44 2.58 0.97
CA TRP A 22 -9.71 1.53 0.26
C TRP A 22 -8.32 2.00 -0.19
N THR A 23 -8.23 3.21 -0.73
CA THR A 23 -6.94 3.79 -1.18
C THR A 23 -6.05 4.18 0.00
N GLY A 24 -6.63 4.60 1.13
CA GLY A 24 -5.91 4.84 2.38
C GLY A 24 -5.27 3.57 2.93
N ALA A 25 -5.99 2.44 2.93
CA ALA A 25 -5.43 1.16 3.33
C ALA A 25 -4.24 0.74 2.45
N ALA A 26 -4.34 0.95 1.13
CA ALA A 26 -3.23 0.68 0.22
C ALA A 26 -2.03 1.63 0.46
N ASP A 27 -2.27 2.89 0.80
CA ASP A 27 -1.19 3.84 1.14
C ASP A 27 -0.50 3.49 2.47
N GLU A 28 -1.25 3.02 3.48
CA GLU A 28 -0.65 2.51 4.72
C GLU A 28 0.26 1.31 4.45
N ALA A 29 -0.18 0.37 3.61
CA ALA A 29 0.64 -0.76 3.19
C ALA A 29 1.88 -0.30 2.41
N LEU A 30 1.76 0.72 1.57
CA LEU A 30 2.90 1.33 0.86
C LEU A 30 3.89 1.95 1.85
N TYR A 31 3.38 2.59 2.92
CA TYR A 31 4.23 3.15 3.96
C TYR A 31 4.99 2.06 4.72
N ARG A 32 4.35 0.92 5.02
CA ARG A 32 5.02 -0.27 5.56
C ARG A 32 6.13 -0.76 4.64
N ALA A 33 5.84 -0.90 3.33
CA ALA A 33 6.85 -1.33 2.35
C ALA A 33 8.07 -0.38 2.29
N LYS A 34 7.85 0.94 2.43
CA LYS A 34 8.96 1.92 2.53
C LYS A 34 9.74 1.79 3.83
N GLY A 35 9.06 1.50 4.95
CA GLY A 35 9.67 1.27 6.26
C GLY A 35 10.52 0.00 6.32
N ASP A 36 10.13 -1.03 5.58
CA ASP A 36 10.80 -2.34 5.52
C ASP A 36 12.01 -2.39 4.57
N GLY A 37 12.53 -1.23 4.14
CA GLY A 37 13.72 -1.15 3.29
C GLY A 37 13.46 -0.89 1.81
N ARG A 38 12.20 -0.61 1.41
CA ARG A 38 11.76 -0.38 0.01
C ARG A 38 11.84 -1.67 -0.83
N ASP A 39 11.75 -1.53 -2.16
CA ASP A 39 11.83 -2.61 -3.16
C ASP A 39 11.04 -3.89 -2.78
N CYS A 40 9.83 -3.69 -2.27
CA CYS A 40 8.99 -4.78 -1.81
C CYS A 40 7.50 -4.41 -1.87
N VAL A 41 6.67 -5.43 -1.66
CA VAL A 41 5.20 -5.34 -1.64
C VAL A 41 4.71 -5.65 -0.22
N ARG A 42 3.71 -4.91 0.26
CA ARG A 42 2.98 -5.19 1.50
C ARG A 42 1.47 -5.03 1.28
N ASP A 43 0.70 -5.80 2.03
CA ASP A 43 -0.75 -5.70 2.20
C ASP A 43 -1.13 -5.22 3.61
#